data_AF-A0A917NHT5-F1
#
_entry.id   AF-A0A917NHT5-F1
#
_cell.length_a   1.000
_cell.length_b   1.000
_cell.length_c   1.000
_cell.angle_alpha   90.00
_cell.angle_beta   90.00
_cell.angle_gamma   90.00
#
_symmetry.space_group_name_H-M   'P 1'
#
loop_
_entity.id
_entity.type
_entity.pdbx_description
1 polymer ?
#
loop_
_entity_poly.entity_id
_entity_poly.type
_entity_poly.pdbx_seq_one_letter_code
_entity_poly.pdbx_strand_id
1 'polypeptide(L)'
;MQVQARWRWLLLVIPVACMAFFLADWRYEVARHSTPEKAQHLFAPTVGPFAKVHFGSRVVLFMPSAEDSGTVEAFLLEDTFWGWRVVSAGWDSGGMNSFTRDGSTFIWGTVDQSLRDVLYHRGHTTYHAHIAGRVWYMEVPFTEHVFYYKDWQVVLLDGSKIPWARWTTT
;
A
#
# COMPACT_ATOMS: atom_id res chain seq x y z
N MET A 1 -15.89 -53.19 -26.09
CA MET A 1 -15.86 -52.36 -24.85
C MET A 1 -15.44 -50.91 -25.14
N GLN A 2 -16.11 -50.17 -26.04
CA GLN A 2 -15.74 -48.77 -26.35
C GLN A 2 -16.77 -47.73 -25.86
N VAL A 3 -17.99 -48.15 -25.50
CA VAL A 3 -19.05 -47.22 -25.08
C VAL A 3 -18.80 -46.67 -23.67
N GLN A 4 -18.30 -47.47 -22.74
CA GLN A 4 -18.08 -47.03 -21.35
C GLN A 4 -17.01 -45.94 -21.19
N ALA A 5 -16.00 -45.89 -22.08
CA ALA A 5 -14.96 -44.87 -22.02
C ALA A 5 -15.49 -43.46 -22.35
N ARG A 6 -16.39 -43.34 -23.34
CA ARG A 6 -16.98 -42.05 -23.74
C ARG A 6 -17.86 -41.43 -22.66
N TRP A 7 -18.60 -42.25 -21.91
CA TRP A 7 -19.45 -41.78 -20.81
C TRP A 7 -18.66 -41.26 -19.61
N ARG A 8 -17.49 -41.83 -19.31
CA ARG A 8 -16.61 -41.32 -18.26
C ARG A 8 -16.08 -39.92 -18.55
N TRP A 9 -15.74 -39.62 -19.81
CA TRP A 9 -15.32 -38.28 -20.21
C TRP A 9 -16.45 -37.25 -20.06
N LEU A 10 -17.68 -37.59 -20.49
CA LEU A 10 -18.85 -36.72 -20.32
C LEU A 10 -19.21 -36.48 -18.84
N LEU A 11 -19.12 -37.52 -17.99
CA LEU A 11 -19.53 -37.44 -16.58
C LEU A 11 -18.49 -36.83 -15.65
N LEU A 12 -17.20 -36.85 -15.99
CA LEU A 12 -16.14 -36.27 -15.14
C LEU A 12 -15.58 -34.97 -15.68
N VAL A 13 -15.38 -34.85 -17.00
CA VAL A 13 -14.69 -33.68 -17.54
C VAL A 13 -15.62 -32.49 -17.68
N ILE A 14 -16.89 -32.70 -18.03
CA ILE A 14 -17.84 -31.59 -18.15
C ILE A 14 -18.13 -30.93 -16.80
N PRO A 15 -18.44 -31.67 -15.70
CA PRO A 15 -18.68 -31.03 -14.41
C PRO A 15 -17.44 -30.30 -13.87
N VAL A 16 -16.24 -30.87 -14.06
CA VAL A 16 -14.98 -30.23 -13.64
C VAL A 16 -14.69 -28.99 -14.48
N ALA A 17 -14.91 -29.03 -15.79
CA ALA A 17 -14.75 -27.87 -16.67
C ALA A 17 -15.78 -26.78 -16.34
N CYS A 18 -17.05 -27.13 -16.09
CA CYS A 18 -18.06 -26.19 -15.63
C CYS A 18 -17.68 -25.56 -14.30
N MET A 19 -17.23 -26.34 -13.31
CA MET A 19 -16.74 -25.81 -12.04
C MET A 19 -15.55 -24.85 -12.23
N ALA A 20 -14.57 -25.23 -13.06
CA ALA A 20 -13.43 -24.38 -13.35
C ALA A 20 -13.85 -23.08 -14.03
N PHE A 21 -14.82 -23.13 -14.94
CA PHE A 21 -15.36 -21.96 -15.61
C PHE A 21 -16.12 -21.04 -14.63
N PHE A 22 -16.99 -21.59 -13.77
CA PHE A 22 -17.67 -20.85 -12.72
C PHE A 22 -16.68 -20.21 -11.73
N LEU A 23 -15.63 -20.93 -11.32
CA LEU A 23 -14.60 -20.39 -10.43
C LEU A 23 -13.78 -19.29 -11.10
N ALA A 24 -13.49 -19.43 -12.40
CA ALA A 24 -12.77 -18.42 -13.18
C ALA A 24 -13.62 -17.15 -13.38
N ASP A 25 -14.89 -17.32 -13.74
CA ASP A 25 -15.85 -16.23 -13.95
C ASP A 25 -16.15 -15.51 -12.63
N TRP A 26 -16.39 -16.26 -11.55
CA TRP A 26 -16.55 -15.72 -10.20
C TRP A 26 -15.31 -14.94 -9.76
N ARG A 27 -14.10 -15.48 -9.95
CA ARG A 27 -12.86 -14.75 -9.65
C ARG A 27 -12.70 -13.50 -10.50
N TYR A 28 -13.07 -13.56 -11.78
CA TYR A 28 -13.01 -12.43 -12.68
C TYR A 28 -13.98 -11.32 -12.25
N GLU A 29 -15.20 -11.68 -11.87
CA GLU A 29 -16.21 -10.75 -11.37
C GLU A 29 -15.81 -10.13 -10.02
N VAL A 30 -15.36 -10.94 -9.06
CA VAL A 30 -14.80 -10.45 -7.79
C VAL A 30 -13.61 -9.51 -8.04
N ALA A 31 -12.69 -9.84 -8.94
CA ALA A 31 -11.53 -8.99 -9.25
C ALA A 31 -11.93 -7.68 -9.96
N ARG A 32 -12.95 -7.68 -10.82
CA ARG A 32 -13.47 -6.46 -11.49
C ARG A 32 -14.25 -5.55 -10.53
N HIS A 33 -14.92 -6.13 -9.54
CA HIS A 33 -15.77 -5.40 -8.61
C HIS A 33 -15.09 -5.07 -7.28
N SER A 34 -14.01 -5.78 -6.92
CA SER A 34 -13.18 -5.53 -5.75
C SER A 34 -11.88 -4.87 -6.20
N THR A 35 -11.85 -3.55 -6.25
CA THR A 35 -10.60 -2.80 -6.38
C THR A 35 -10.17 -2.31 -4.99
N PRO A 36 -8.87 -2.03 -4.75
CA PRO A 36 -8.42 -1.46 -3.48
C PRO A 36 -9.22 -0.22 -3.07
N GLU A 37 -9.56 0.63 -4.06
CA GLU A 37 -10.27 1.89 -3.87
C GLU A 37 -11.73 1.65 -3.44
N LYS A 38 -12.39 0.63 -4.01
CA LYS A 38 -13.74 0.24 -3.57
C LYS A 38 -13.73 -0.40 -2.18
N ALA A 39 -12.73 -1.24 -1.89
CA ALA A 39 -12.58 -1.84 -0.57
C ALA A 39 -12.31 -0.79 0.51
N GLN A 40 -11.53 0.24 0.18
CA GLN A 40 -11.34 1.40 1.05
C GLN A 40 -12.63 2.23 1.20
N HIS A 41 -13.38 2.48 0.12
CA HIS A 41 -14.61 3.29 0.17
C HIS A 41 -15.70 2.66 1.07
N LEU A 42 -15.68 1.34 1.26
CA LEU A 42 -16.55 0.66 2.24
C LEU A 42 -16.17 0.99 3.69
N PHE A 43 -14.91 1.32 3.95
CA PHE A 43 -14.39 1.68 5.27
C PHE A 43 -14.43 3.20 5.55
N ALA A 44 -14.09 4.04 4.57
CA ALA A 44 -14.14 5.49 4.70
C ALA A 44 -14.55 6.14 3.36
N PRO A 45 -15.82 6.59 3.21
CA PRO A 45 -16.28 7.23 1.99
C PRO A 45 -15.58 8.59 1.84
N THR A 46 -14.56 8.63 1.00
CA THR A 46 -13.66 9.78 0.83
C THR A 46 -13.42 10.05 -0.65
N VAL A 47 -12.95 11.26 -0.96
CA VAL A 47 -12.49 11.63 -2.30
C VAL A 47 -11.41 10.64 -2.71
N GLY A 48 -11.53 10.02 -3.90
CA GLY A 48 -10.67 8.91 -4.33
C GLY A 48 -9.16 9.16 -4.14
N PRO A 49 -8.36 8.10 -4.02
CA PRO A 49 -6.96 8.21 -3.62
C PRO A 49 -6.15 9.02 -4.62
N PHE A 50 -5.27 9.90 -4.11
CA PHE A 50 -4.37 10.66 -4.97
C PHE A 50 -3.06 9.92 -5.25
N ALA A 51 -2.72 8.90 -4.46
CA ALA A 51 -1.60 8.01 -4.74
C ALA A 51 -1.91 6.56 -4.34
N LYS A 52 -1.39 5.64 -5.15
CA LYS A 52 -1.46 4.19 -4.96
C LYS A 52 -0.07 3.61 -5.13
N VAL A 53 0.40 2.88 -4.12
CA VAL A 53 1.76 2.35 -4.07
C VAL A 53 1.71 0.86 -3.77
N HIS A 54 2.54 0.08 -4.45
CA HIS A 54 2.70 -1.34 -4.15
C HIS A 54 3.73 -1.53 -3.04
N PHE A 55 3.40 -2.36 -2.06
CA PHE A 55 4.27 -2.75 -0.95
C PHE A 55 4.22 -4.28 -0.82
N GLY A 56 5.19 -4.97 -1.43
CA GLY A 56 5.14 -6.42 -1.63
C GLY A 56 3.88 -6.86 -2.40
N SER A 57 3.12 -7.82 -1.85
CA SER A 57 1.83 -8.27 -2.42
C SER A 57 0.65 -7.38 -2.07
N ARG A 58 0.89 -6.24 -1.42
CA ARG A 58 -0.13 -5.33 -0.88
C ARG A 58 -0.12 -4.00 -1.61
N VAL A 59 -1.14 -3.20 -1.31
CA VAL A 59 -1.29 -1.85 -1.84
C VAL A 59 -1.49 -0.87 -0.69
N VAL A 60 -0.77 0.25 -0.72
CA VAL A 60 -1.03 1.41 0.12
C VAL A 60 -1.77 2.45 -0.71
N LEU A 61 -2.93 2.88 -0.22
CA LEU A 61 -3.69 3.99 -0.79
C LEU A 61 -3.54 5.22 0.10
N PHE A 62 -3.17 6.36 -0.50
CA PHE A 62 -3.09 7.65 0.17
C PHE A 62 -4.27 8.55 -0.21
N MET A 63 -4.88 9.14 0.80
CA MET A 63 -6.14 9.86 0.69
C MET A 63 -6.14 11.11 1.56
N PRO A 64 -6.84 12.18 1.16
CA PRO A 64 -7.07 13.29 2.06
C PRO A 64 -7.95 12.82 3.22
N SER A 65 -7.62 13.20 4.45
CA SER A 65 -8.50 12.92 5.58
C SER A 65 -9.84 13.64 5.42
N ALA A 66 -10.93 12.98 5.81
CA ALA A 66 -12.25 13.59 5.84
C ALA A 66 -12.37 14.65 6.95
N GLU A 67 -11.55 14.54 8.00
CA GLU A 67 -11.63 15.38 9.20
C GLU A 67 -10.80 16.67 9.05
N ASP A 68 -9.67 16.60 8.33
CA ASP A 68 -8.77 17.75 8.16
C ASP A 68 -8.06 17.75 6.80
N SER A 69 -8.17 18.86 6.07
CA SER A 69 -7.54 19.12 4.78
C SER A 69 -5.99 19.09 4.78
N GLY A 70 -5.38 19.21 5.96
CA GLY A 70 -3.93 19.09 6.17
C GLY A 70 -3.45 17.66 6.37
N THR A 71 -4.34 16.75 6.76
CA THR A 71 -4.00 15.38 7.17
C THR A 71 -4.13 14.40 6.00
N VAL A 72 -3.18 13.49 5.89
CA VAL A 72 -3.23 12.38 4.94
C VAL A 72 -3.53 11.09 5.69
N GLU A 73 -4.43 10.28 5.12
CA GLU A 73 -4.70 8.92 5.55
C GLU A 73 -4.07 7.93 4.57
N ALA A 74 -3.45 6.89 5.12
CA ALA A 74 -2.93 5.76 4.38
C ALA A 74 -3.68 4.49 4.78
N PHE A 75 -4.15 3.73 3.79
CA PHE A 75 -4.78 2.43 3.99
C PHE A 75 -3.89 1.35 3.39
N LEU A 76 -3.49 0.36 4.21
CA LEU A 76 -2.81 -0.84 3.74
C LEU A 76 -3.85 -1.91 3.40
N LEU A 77 -3.90 -2.29 2.13
CA LEU A 77 -4.82 -3.29 1.61
C LEU A 77 -4.08 -4.53 1.15
N GLU A 78 -4.68 -5.67 1.43
CA GLU A 78 -4.19 -6.99 1.02
C GLU A 78 -5.19 -7.61 0.06
N ASP A 79 -4.67 -8.15 -1.04
CA ASP A 79 -5.46 -8.96 -1.95
C ASP A 79 -5.67 -10.34 -1.34
N THR A 80 -6.93 -10.77 -1.29
CA THR A 80 -7.34 -12.07 -0.78
C THR A 80 -8.10 -12.82 -1.86
N PHE A 81 -8.36 -14.10 -1.64
CA PHE A 81 -9.20 -14.88 -2.55
C PHE A 81 -10.57 -14.24 -2.82
N TRP A 82 -11.11 -13.50 -1.83
CA TRP A 82 -12.42 -12.85 -1.89
C TRP A 82 -12.35 -11.37 -2.31
N GLY A 83 -11.19 -10.92 -2.77
CA GLY A 83 -10.92 -9.52 -3.13
C GLY A 83 -10.10 -8.78 -2.09
N TRP A 84 -10.13 -7.45 -2.13
CA TRP A 84 -9.28 -6.59 -1.31
C TRP A 84 -9.87 -6.37 0.08
N ARG A 85 -9.00 -6.40 1.09
CA ARG A 85 -9.35 -6.11 2.48
C ARG A 85 -8.40 -5.06 3.05
N VAL A 86 -8.94 -4.09 3.78
CA VAL A 86 -8.14 -3.18 4.62
C VAL A 86 -7.56 -3.95 5.79
N VAL A 87 -6.23 -3.97 5.90
CA VAL A 87 -5.49 -4.66 6.98
C VAL A 87 -5.10 -3.68 8.08
N SER A 88 -4.77 -2.45 7.70
CA SER A 88 -4.37 -1.40 8.63
C SER A 88 -4.67 -0.04 8.00
N ALA A 89 -4.85 0.97 8.85
CA ALA A 89 -4.97 2.36 8.47
C ALA A 89 -4.10 3.20 9.42
N GLY A 90 -3.51 4.26 8.88
CA GLY A 90 -2.73 5.22 9.63
C GLY A 90 -2.97 6.62 9.09
N TRP A 91 -2.77 7.63 9.92
CA TRP A 91 -2.89 9.04 9.55
C TRP A 91 -1.62 9.79 9.94
N ASP A 92 -1.34 10.86 9.20
CA ASP A 92 -0.23 11.76 9.49
C ASP A 92 -0.59 13.21 9.14
N SER A 93 -0.24 14.13 10.03
CA SER A 93 -0.52 15.57 9.93
C SER A 93 0.75 16.43 10.03
N GLY A 94 1.91 15.89 9.62
CA GLY A 94 3.20 16.61 9.67
C GLY A 94 4.32 15.82 10.36
N GLY A 95 4.16 14.51 10.49
CA GLY A 95 5.13 13.61 11.11
C GLY A 95 5.52 12.48 10.17
N MET A 96 5.71 11.30 10.77
CA MET A 96 6.07 10.08 10.06
C MET A 96 5.28 8.92 10.65
N ASN A 97 4.69 8.12 9.78
CA ASN A 97 3.94 6.93 10.14
C ASN A 97 4.48 5.72 9.37
N SER A 98 4.11 4.51 9.79
CA SER A 98 4.63 3.29 9.17
C SER A 98 3.68 2.11 9.27
N PHE A 99 3.80 1.21 8.29
CA PHE A 99 3.25 -0.13 8.34
C PHE A 99 4.39 -1.13 8.34
N THR A 100 4.38 -2.07 9.28
CA THR A 100 5.40 -3.13 9.35
C THR A 100 4.77 -4.48 9.08
N ARG A 101 5.34 -5.23 8.13
CA ARG A 101 4.82 -6.54 7.74
C ARG A 101 5.87 -7.38 7.04
N ASP A 102 5.83 -8.70 7.27
CA ASP A 102 6.63 -9.70 6.55
C ASP A 102 8.15 -9.38 6.49
N GLY A 103 8.69 -8.84 7.58
CA GLY A 103 10.11 -8.49 7.67
C GLY A 103 10.49 -7.20 6.94
N SER A 104 9.51 -6.40 6.51
CA SER A 104 9.71 -5.11 5.84
C SER A 104 8.87 -4.02 6.50
N THR A 105 9.30 -2.78 6.35
CA THR A 105 8.57 -1.62 6.87
C THR A 105 8.36 -0.61 5.76
N PHE A 106 7.11 -0.24 5.55
CA PHE A 106 6.70 0.85 4.69
C PHE A 106 6.52 2.09 5.54
N ILE A 107 7.21 3.17 5.21
CA ILE A 107 7.28 4.40 5.99
C ILE A 107 6.79 5.53 5.10
N TRP A 108 6.03 6.45 5.66
CA TRP A 108 5.49 7.56 4.91
C TRP A 108 5.24 8.78 5.79
N GLY A 109 5.06 9.91 5.14
CA GLY A 109 4.67 11.15 5.79
C GLY A 109 4.17 12.17 4.77
N THR A 110 3.79 13.32 5.28
CA THR A 110 3.34 14.45 4.46
C THR A 110 4.53 15.28 3.95
N VAL A 111 4.34 15.91 2.79
CA VAL A 111 5.35 16.74 2.10
C VAL A 111 5.00 18.21 2.28
N ASP A 112 5.99 19.05 2.56
CA ASP A 112 5.89 20.50 2.43
C ASP A 112 6.46 20.98 1.08
N GLN A 113 6.28 22.27 0.76
CA GLN A 113 6.75 22.84 -0.51
C GLN A 113 8.27 22.99 -0.62
N SER A 114 9.00 22.79 0.48
CA SER A 114 10.45 22.97 0.56
C SER A 114 11.23 21.67 0.43
N LEU A 115 10.53 20.53 0.54
CA LEU A 115 11.11 19.19 0.55
C LEU A 115 11.51 18.71 -0.85
N ARG A 116 12.76 18.25 -0.98
CA ARG A 116 13.30 17.61 -2.19
C ARG A 116 13.48 16.10 -2.05
N ASP A 117 13.93 15.64 -0.89
CA ASP A 117 14.18 14.23 -0.60
C ASP A 117 14.11 13.96 0.90
N VAL A 118 13.78 12.72 1.28
CA VAL A 118 13.86 12.23 2.65
C VAL A 118 14.80 11.03 2.66
N LEU A 119 15.81 11.10 3.51
CA LEU A 119 16.86 10.12 3.63
C LEU A 119 16.75 9.41 4.97
N TYR A 120 16.87 8.09 4.94
CA TYR A 120 17.04 7.28 6.13
C TYR A 120 18.38 6.54 6.08
N HIS A 121 19.17 6.69 7.13
CA HIS A 121 20.50 6.11 7.24
C HIS A 121 20.48 4.94 8.23
N ARG A 122 20.86 3.75 7.76
CA ARG A 122 21.02 2.58 8.63
C ARG A 122 22.32 1.85 8.31
N GLY A 123 23.24 1.84 9.26
CA GLY A 123 24.59 1.29 9.05
C GLY A 123 25.30 2.03 7.92
N HIS A 124 25.63 1.31 6.85
CA HIS A 124 26.31 1.87 5.67
C HIS A 124 25.36 2.14 4.49
N THR A 125 24.05 1.93 4.68
CA THR A 125 23.05 2.09 3.62
C THR A 125 22.24 3.35 3.84
N THR A 126 22.03 4.09 2.75
CA THR A 126 21.10 5.22 2.72
C THR A 126 19.91 4.82 1.86
N TYR A 127 18.72 4.97 2.42
CA TYR A 127 17.46 4.74 1.74
C TYR A 127 16.84 6.09 1.39
N HIS A 128 16.32 6.19 0.17
CA HIS A 128 15.71 7.41 -0.36
C HIS A 128 14.19 7.24 -0.41
N ALA A 129 13.47 8.31 -0.06
CA ALA A 129 12.04 8.33 -0.22
C ALA A 129 11.64 8.68 -1.66
N HIS A 130 10.51 8.13 -2.07
CA HIS A 130 9.76 8.58 -3.23
C HIS A 130 8.82 9.70 -2.80
N ILE A 131 8.75 10.78 -3.59
CA ILE A 131 7.80 11.87 -3.40
C ILE A 131 6.70 11.75 -4.46
N ALA A 132 5.44 11.73 -4.01
CA ALA A 132 4.26 11.64 -4.87
C ALA A 132 3.18 12.61 -4.39
N GLY A 133 3.08 13.77 -5.05
CA GLY A 133 2.10 14.80 -4.68
C GLY A 133 2.37 15.35 -3.28
N ARG A 134 1.43 15.14 -2.35
CA ARG A 134 1.51 15.64 -0.96
C ARG A 134 2.12 14.64 0.03
N VAL A 135 2.62 13.49 -0.44
CA VAL A 135 3.21 12.46 0.41
C VAL A 135 4.59 12.07 -0.06
N TRP A 136 5.43 11.68 0.90
CA TRP A 136 6.64 10.94 0.64
C TRP A 136 6.50 9.56 1.28
N TYR A 137 7.16 8.57 0.69
CA TYR A 137 7.15 7.21 1.21
C TYR A 137 8.41 6.45 0.86
N MET A 138 8.70 5.41 1.62
CA MET A 138 9.80 4.49 1.35
C MET A 138 9.52 3.10 1.88
N GLU A 139 10.12 2.11 1.24
CA GLU A 139 10.12 0.73 1.70
C GLU A 139 11.54 0.37 2.17
N VAL A 140 11.64 -0.18 3.38
CA VAL A 140 12.88 -0.72 3.92
C VAL A 140 12.77 -2.24 4.12
N PRO A 141 13.81 -3.02 3.76
CA PRO A 141 13.77 -4.48 3.77
C PRO A 141 14.03 -5.05 5.17
N PHE A 142 13.48 -4.43 6.20
CA PHE A 142 13.59 -4.85 7.59
C PHE A 142 12.41 -4.32 8.41
N THR A 143 12.10 -5.02 9.49
CA THR A 143 11.17 -4.57 10.52
C THR A 143 11.82 -3.44 11.33
N GLU A 144 11.21 -2.27 11.32
CA GLU A 144 11.56 -1.13 12.17
C GLU A 144 10.34 -0.71 13.00
N HIS A 145 10.49 -0.69 14.32
CA HIS A 145 9.43 -0.29 15.25
C HIS A 145 9.71 1.06 15.91
N VAL A 146 10.97 1.50 15.90
CA VAL A 146 11.41 2.75 16.53
C VAL A 146 12.25 3.52 15.53
N PHE A 147 11.74 4.65 15.08
CA PHE A 147 12.49 5.56 14.22
C PHE A 147 13.21 6.60 15.05
N TYR A 148 14.53 6.48 15.15
CA TYR A 148 15.33 7.53 15.78
C TYR A 148 15.52 8.70 14.83
N TYR A 149 15.01 9.88 15.17
CA TYR A 149 15.08 11.07 14.32
C TYR A 149 16.49 11.47 13.86
N LYS A 150 17.54 11.05 14.57
CA LYS A 150 18.94 11.28 14.19
C LYS A 150 19.37 10.53 12.92
N ASP A 151 18.69 9.43 12.63
CA ASP A 151 18.97 8.57 11.47
C ASP A 151 18.24 9.10 10.21
N TRP A 152 17.44 10.15 10.36
CA TRP A 152 16.66 10.76 9.30
C TRP A 152 17.21 12.14 8.91
N GLN A 153 17.29 12.38 7.62
CA GLN A 153 17.63 13.69 7.06
C GLN A 153 16.60 14.10 6.02
N VAL A 154 16.29 15.39 6.03
CA VAL A 154 15.50 16.05 5.01
C VAL A 154 16.46 16.82 4.10
N VAL A 155 16.32 16.64 2.80
CA VAL A 155 17.00 17.46 1.78
C VAL A 155 16.00 18.47 1.27
N LEU A 156 16.33 19.75 1.37
CA LEU A 156 15.50 20.84 0.88
C LEU A 156 15.76 21.11 -0.62
N LEU A 157 14.88 21.86 -1.26
CA LEU A 157 14.99 22.24 -2.67
C LEU A 157 16.29 22.99 -2.99
N ASP A 158 16.83 23.76 -2.04
CA ASP A 158 18.12 24.45 -2.17
C ASP A 158 19.34 23.50 -2.02
N GLY A 159 19.10 22.23 -1.73
CA GLY A 159 20.12 21.19 -1.53
C GLY A 159 20.68 21.11 -0.11
N SER A 160 20.24 21.98 0.81
CA SER A 160 20.63 21.89 2.22
C SER A 160 20.07 20.62 2.85
N LYS A 161 20.79 20.09 3.84
CA LYS A 161 20.42 18.89 4.59
C LYS A 161 20.19 19.25 6.03
N ILE A 162 19.00 18.96 6.54
CA ILE A 162 18.65 19.20 7.94
C ILE A 162 18.20 17.89 8.61
N PRO A 163 18.49 17.69 9.90
CA PRO A 163 17.93 16.56 10.65
C PRO A 163 16.41 16.65 10.68
N TRP A 164 15.73 15.49 10.58
CA TRP A 164 14.26 15.42 10.61
C TRP A 164 13.64 16.16 11.80
N ALA A 165 14.23 16.00 13.00
CA ALA A 165 13.72 16.63 14.22
C ALA A 165 13.66 18.17 14.16
N ARG A 166 14.49 18.80 13.30
CA ARG A 166 14.45 20.26 13.11
C ARG A 166 13.38 20.68 12.11
N TRP A 167 13.03 19.80 11.17
CA TRP A 167 12.06 20.09 10.13
C TRP A 167 10.62 20.11 10.69
N THR A 168 10.27 19.15 11.55
CA THR A 168 8.91 19.04 12.15
C THR A 168 8.59 20.10 13.22
N THR A 169 9.54 20.98 13.57
CA THR A 169 9.37 22.05 14.58
C THR A 169 9.30 23.45 13.98
N THR A 170 9.33 23.55 12.66
CA THR A 170 9.24 24.80 11.89
C THR A 170 7.83 24.99 11.37
#